data_AF-A0A261FIR7-F1
#
_entry.id   AF-A0A261FIR7-F1
#
_cell.length_a   1.000
_cell.length_b   1.000
_cell.length_c   1.000
_cell.angle_alpha   90.00
_cell.angle_beta   90.00
_cell.angle_gamma   90.00
#
_symmetry.space_group_name_H-M   'P 1'
#
loop_
_entity.id
_entity.type
_entity.pdbx_description
1 polymer ?
#
loop_
_entity_poly.entity_id
_entity_poly.type
_entity_poly.pdbx_seq_one_letter_code
_entity_poly.pdbx_strand_id
1 'polypeptide(L)'
;TKQEINRKKRPWTAREAAEIFGVNQRTIRSWNAMKREDWIDEQATMRESIRAYHDDEGHSWRATADHFSMSTDAVRARAYRARKERKAEAEANRLAGEVPLF
;
A
#
# COMPACT_ATOMS: atom_id res chain seq x y z
N THR A 1 3.45 -17.76 -18.87
CA THR A 1 3.21 -16.57 -19.73
C THR A 1 1.87 -15.90 -19.47
N LYS A 2 1.53 -15.63 -18.19
CA LYS A 2 0.30 -14.92 -17.77
C LYS A 2 0.50 -14.04 -16.52
N GLN A 3 1.70 -14.03 -15.92
CA GLN A 3 1.95 -13.45 -14.61
C GLN A 3 2.74 -12.13 -14.60
N GLU A 4 3.23 -11.66 -15.74
CA GLU A 4 4.04 -10.44 -15.79
C GLU A 4 3.29 -9.26 -16.41
N ILE A 5 2.14 -8.91 -15.84
CA ILE A 5 1.64 -7.54 -15.97
C ILE A 5 1.67 -6.92 -14.58
N ASN A 6 2.89 -6.73 -14.08
CA ASN A 6 3.13 -6.00 -12.85
C ASN A 6 2.77 -4.52 -13.07
N ARG A 7 1.96 -3.97 -12.16
CA ARG A 7 1.23 -2.71 -12.30
C ARG A 7 2.07 -1.43 -12.33
N LYS A 8 3.40 -1.50 -12.22
CA LYS A 8 4.16 -0.28 -11.96
C LYS A 8 4.63 0.50 -13.18
N LYS A 9 4.86 -0.11 -14.33
CA LYS A 9 5.06 0.59 -15.62
C LYS A 9 4.68 -0.35 -16.74
N ARG A 10 3.54 -0.13 -17.39
CA ARG A 10 3.21 -0.96 -18.56
C ARG A 10 4.16 -0.60 -19.70
N PRO A 11 4.77 -1.58 -20.38
CA PRO A 11 5.41 -1.30 -21.67
C PRO A 11 4.38 -0.95 -22.75
N TRP A 12 3.10 -1.29 -22.53
CA TRP A 12 2.02 -1.14 -23.52
C TRP A 12 0.75 -0.52 -22.94
N THR A 13 0.09 0.29 -23.75
CA THR A 13 -1.25 0.82 -23.49
C THR A 13 -2.29 -0.31 -23.44
N ALA A 14 -3.47 -0.03 -22.87
CA ALA A 14 -4.56 -1.01 -22.85
C ALA A 14 -5.03 -1.41 -24.26
N ARG A 15 -4.87 -0.52 -25.25
CA ARG A 15 -5.18 -0.79 -26.66
C ARG A 15 -4.18 -1.75 -27.27
N GLU A 16 -2.88 -1.48 -27.14
CA GLU A 16 -1.83 -2.35 -27.67
C GLU A 16 -1.88 -3.74 -27.03
N ALA A 17 -2.11 -3.82 -25.72
CA ALA A 17 -2.30 -5.10 -25.05
C ALA A 17 -3.55 -5.84 -25.56
N ALA A 18 -4.66 -5.14 -25.83
CA ALA A 18 -5.85 -5.75 -26.40
C ALA A 18 -5.60 -6.35 -27.79
N GLU A 19 -4.83 -5.66 -28.62
CA GLU A 19 -4.41 -6.14 -29.96
C GLU A 19 -3.50 -7.37 -29.85
N ILE A 20 -2.48 -7.35 -28.98
CA ILE A 20 -1.55 -8.47 -28.77
C ILE A 20 -2.26 -9.72 -28.26
N PHE A 21 -3.17 -9.56 -27.29
CA PHE A 21 -3.85 -10.68 -26.65
C PHE A 21 -5.17 -11.07 -27.32
N GLY A 22 -5.61 -10.34 -28.37
CA GLY A 22 -6.86 -10.63 -29.09
C GLY A 22 -8.11 -10.50 -28.22
N VAL A 23 -8.13 -9.59 -27.25
CA VAL A 23 -9.24 -9.41 -26.30
C VAL A 23 -9.70 -7.95 -26.23
N ASN A 24 -10.88 -7.69 -25.67
CA ASN A 24 -11.36 -6.32 -25.46
C ASN A 24 -10.47 -5.57 -24.44
N GLN A 25 -10.26 -4.26 -24.65
CA GLN A 25 -9.58 -3.37 -23.70
C GLN A 25 -10.18 -3.43 -22.28
N ARG A 26 -11.50 -3.64 -22.15
CA ARG A 26 -12.18 -3.79 -20.85
C ARG A 26 -11.67 -5.03 -20.10
N THR A 27 -11.44 -6.13 -20.80
CA THR A 27 -10.85 -7.36 -20.24
C THR A 27 -9.44 -7.10 -19.75
N ILE A 28 -8.61 -6.40 -20.56
CA ILE A 28 -7.26 -5.99 -20.14
C ILE A 28 -7.32 -5.12 -18.88
N ARG A 29 -8.23 -4.15 -18.80
CA ARG A 29 -8.40 -3.30 -17.60
C ARG A 29 -8.81 -4.12 -16.39
N SER A 30 -9.71 -5.08 -16.55
CA SER A 30 -10.15 -5.99 -15.49
C SER A 30 -9.01 -6.85 -14.96
N TRP A 31 -8.22 -7.48 -15.84
CA TRP A 31 -7.05 -8.26 -15.41
C TRP A 31 -6.04 -7.41 -14.66
N ASN A 32 -5.94 -6.14 -15.04
CA ASN A 32 -5.07 -5.18 -14.40
C ASN A 32 -5.69 -4.44 -13.21
N ALA A 33 -6.95 -4.71 -12.84
CA ALA A 33 -7.59 -4.02 -11.72
C ALA A 33 -7.17 -4.64 -10.38
N MET A 34 -6.66 -3.81 -9.46
CA MET A 34 -6.25 -4.27 -8.14
C MET A 34 -7.49 -4.59 -7.33
N LYS A 35 -7.47 -5.70 -6.60
CA LYS A 35 -8.50 -5.94 -5.60
C LYS A 35 -8.42 -4.84 -4.57
N ARG A 36 -9.57 -4.44 -4.05
CA ARG A 36 -9.62 -3.32 -3.13
C ARG A 36 -8.85 -3.63 -1.85
N GLU A 37 -8.94 -4.87 -1.39
CA GLU A 37 -8.28 -5.41 -0.21
C GLU A 37 -6.75 -5.31 -0.37
N ASP A 38 -6.21 -5.87 -1.46
CA ASP A 38 -4.77 -5.80 -1.77
C ASP A 38 -4.25 -4.34 -1.76
N TRP A 39 -5.03 -3.40 -2.30
CA TRP A 39 -4.65 -1.98 -2.30
C TRP A 39 -4.63 -1.38 -0.89
N ILE A 40 -5.62 -1.71 -0.04
CA ILE A 40 -5.65 -1.24 1.35
C ILE A 40 -4.43 -1.77 2.10
N ASP A 41 -4.10 -3.04 1.91
CA ASP A 41 -2.98 -3.71 2.57
C ASP A 41 -1.64 -3.09 2.12
N GLU A 42 -1.43 -2.90 0.81
CA GLU A 42 -0.25 -2.21 0.29
C GLU A 42 -0.12 -0.79 0.88
N GLN A 43 -1.24 -0.06 1.00
CA GLN A 43 -1.22 1.27 1.60
C GLN A 43 -0.92 1.21 3.11
N ALA A 44 -1.40 0.21 3.84
CA ALA A 44 -1.10 0.01 5.26
C ALA A 44 0.38 -0.32 5.47
N THR A 45 0.93 -1.27 4.68
CA THR A 45 2.36 -1.60 4.67
C THR A 45 3.21 -0.37 4.37
N MET A 46 2.82 0.44 3.38
CA MET A 46 3.55 1.67 3.05
C MET A 46 3.55 2.64 4.23
N ARG A 47 2.41 2.86 4.89
CA ARG A 47 2.33 3.75 6.06
C ARG A 47 3.21 3.26 7.21
N GLU A 48 3.17 1.96 7.51
CA GLU A 48 3.99 1.38 8.58
C GLU A 48 5.48 1.45 8.24
N SER A 49 5.88 1.22 6.98
CA SER A 49 7.29 1.36 6.58
C SER A 49 7.82 2.80 6.75
N ILE A 50 7.01 3.81 6.41
CA ILE A 50 7.37 5.22 6.61
C ILE A 50 7.52 5.53 8.10
N ARG A 51 6.59 5.01 8.92
CA ARG A 51 6.65 5.17 10.37
C ARG A 51 7.88 4.48 10.95
N ALA A 52 8.16 3.24 10.62
CA ALA A 52 9.31 2.49 11.13
C ALA A 52 10.63 3.18 10.77
N TYR A 53 10.79 3.61 9.51
CA TYR A 53 11.96 4.33 9.06
C TYR A 53 12.17 5.64 9.85
N HIS A 54 11.10 6.39 10.15
CA HIS A 54 11.24 7.61 10.93
C HIS A 54 11.41 7.34 12.44
N ASP A 55 10.50 6.58 13.04
CA ASP A 55 10.35 6.45 14.49
C ASP A 55 11.29 5.39 15.09
N ASP A 56 11.45 4.24 14.42
CA ASP A 56 12.23 3.12 14.96
C ASP A 56 13.71 3.25 14.59
N GLU A 57 14.01 3.68 13.36
CA GLU A 57 15.39 3.92 12.91
C GLU A 57 15.91 5.33 13.26
N GLY A 58 15.02 6.26 13.63
CA GLY A 58 15.38 7.61 14.09
C GLY A 58 15.75 8.60 12.97
N HIS A 59 15.36 8.35 11.72
CA HIS A 59 15.66 9.25 10.61
C HIS A 59 14.88 10.56 10.68
N SER A 60 15.49 11.66 10.21
CA SER A 60 14.79 12.94 10.12
C SER A 60 13.68 12.92 9.06
N TRP A 61 12.63 13.75 9.24
CA TRP A 61 11.55 13.89 8.26
C TRP A 61 12.00 14.21 6.83
N ARG A 62 13.11 14.93 6.68
CA ARG A 62 13.68 15.23 5.35
C ARG A 62 14.27 13.97 4.73
N ALA A 63 15.07 13.23 5.48
CA ALA A 63 15.63 11.95 5.03
C ALA A 63 14.54 10.93 4.70
N THR A 64 13.47 10.86 5.50
CA THR A 64 12.29 10.03 5.20
C THR A 64 11.62 10.46 3.89
N ALA A 65 11.40 11.76 3.68
CA ALA A 65 10.80 12.28 2.46
C ALA A 65 11.61 11.90 1.21
N ASP A 66 12.94 12.05 1.29
CA ASP A 66 13.87 11.69 0.23
C ASP A 66 13.86 10.17 -0.03
N HIS A 67 13.90 9.34 1.03
CA HIS A 67 13.88 7.87 0.93
C HIS A 67 12.63 7.35 0.20
N PHE A 68 11.46 7.91 0.52
CA PHE A 68 10.19 7.48 -0.06
C PHE A 68 9.79 8.25 -1.34
N SER A 69 10.63 9.19 -1.80
CA SER A 69 10.32 10.06 -2.95
C SER A 69 8.97 10.77 -2.83
N MET A 70 8.70 11.33 -1.65
CA MET A 70 7.45 12.03 -1.30
C MET A 70 7.74 13.40 -0.69
N SER A 71 6.74 14.28 -0.61
CA SER A 71 6.89 15.51 0.16
C SER A 71 6.92 15.24 1.67
N THR A 72 7.56 16.14 2.43
CA THR A 72 7.68 16.02 3.89
C THR A 72 6.31 15.94 4.59
N ASP A 73 5.32 16.71 4.15
CA ASP A 73 3.97 16.64 4.73
C ASP A 73 3.28 15.31 4.43
N ALA A 74 3.52 14.75 3.25
CA ALA A 74 2.92 13.50 2.83
C ALA A 74 3.48 12.30 3.62
N VAL A 75 4.77 12.30 3.97
CA VAL A 75 5.34 11.26 4.85
C VAL A 75 4.87 11.44 6.30
N ARG A 76 4.78 12.69 6.79
CA ARG A 76 4.25 12.99 8.13
C ARG A 76 2.82 12.49 8.31
N ALA A 77 1.92 12.87 7.40
CA ALA A 77 0.52 12.45 7.46
C ALA A 77 0.37 10.91 7.46
N ARG A 78 1.19 10.21 6.66
CA ARG A 78 1.20 8.74 6.61
C ARG A 78 1.72 8.12 7.89
N ALA A 79 2.83 8.62 8.43
CA ALA A 79 3.38 8.15 9.71
C ALA A 79 2.40 8.37 10.87
N TYR A 80 1.76 9.55 10.95
CA TYR A 80 0.74 9.81 11.96
C TYR A 80 -0.43 8.84 11.88
N ARG A 81 -0.87 8.50 10.66
CA ARG A 81 -1.93 7.52 10.44
C ARG A 81 -1.49 6.11 10.88
N ALA A 82 -0.27 5.68 10.55
CA ALA A 82 0.28 4.41 11.02
C ALA A 82 0.30 4.32 12.56
N ARG A 83 0.70 5.41 13.25
CA ARG A 83 0.66 5.48 14.72
C ARG A 83 -0.75 5.29 15.26
N LYS A 84 -1.76 5.89 14.62
CA LYS A 84 -3.17 5.71 15.02
C LYS A 84 -3.65 4.28 14.77
N GLU A 85 -3.29 3.69 13.63
CA GLU A 85 -3.62 2.31 13.26
C GLU A 85 -3.03 1.31 14.28
N ARG A 86 -1.76 1.46 14.65
CA ARG A 86 -1.13 0.63 15.70
C ARG A 86 -1.79 0.77 17.07
N LYS A 87 -2.18 1.99 17.46
CA LYS A 87 -2.90 2.21 18.72
C LYS A 87 -4.25 1.49 18.70
N ALA A 88 -4.99 1.60 17.60
CA ALA A 88 -6.27 0.92 17.44
C ALA A 88 -6.11 -0.61 17.42
N GLU A 89 -5.06 -1.13 16.77
CA GLU A 89 -4.75 -2.57 16.78
C GLU A 89 -4.36 -3.07 18.18
N ALA A 90 -3.53 -2.31 18.90
CA ALA A 90 -3.17 -2.66 20.28
C ALA A 90 -4.39 -2.64 21.22
N GLU A 91 -5.30 -1.69 21.05
CA GLU A 91 -6.56 -1.62 21.79
C GLU A 91 -7.50 -2.78 21.43
N ALA A 92 -7.65 -3.09 20.14
CA ALA A 92 -8.44 -4.23 19.67
C ALA A 92 -7.89 -5.57 20.18
N ASN A 93 -6.56 -5.75 20.15
CA ASN A 93 -5.89 -6.94 20.68
C ASN A 93 -6.08 -7.07 22.19
N ARG A 94 -6.01 -5.95 22.93
CA ARG A 94 -6.31 -5.94 24.35
C ARG A 94 -7.75 -6.39 24.61
N LEU A 95 -8.72 -5.82 23.91
CA LEU A 95 -10.14 -6.17 24.07
C LEU A 95 -10.40 -7.64 23.69
N ALA A 96 -9.78 -8.14 22.63
CA ALA A 96 -9.89 -9.53 22.20
C ALA A 96 -9.28 -10.52 23.23
N GLY A 97 -8.19 -10.13 23.89
CA GLY A 97 -7.60 -10.89 25.00
C GLY A 97 -8.41 -10.84 26.30
N GLU A 98 -9.26 -9.82 26.47
CA GLU A 98 -10.16 -9.66 27.62
C GLU A 98 -11.52 -10.35 27.45
N VAL A 99 -11.82 -10.99 26.30
CA VAL A 99 -13.11 -11.68 26.08
C VAL A 99 -13.22 -12.86 27.05
N PRO A 100 -14.15 -12.83 28.03
CA PRO A 100 -14.32 -13.94 28.94
C PRO A 100 -14.96 -15.11 28.17
N LEU A 101 -14.39 -16.29 28.35
CA LEU A 101 -15.02 -17.55 27.94
C LEU A 101 -16.26 -17.76 28.81
N PHE A 102 -17.41 -17.27 28.35
CA PHE A 102 -18.71 -17.65 28.89
C PHE A 102 -19.26 -18.82 28.07
#